data_AF-A0A962TD46-F1
#
_entry.id   AF-A0A962TD46-F1
#
_cell.length_a   1.000
_cell.length_b   1.000
_cell.length_c   1.000
_cell.angle_alpha   90.00
_cell.angle_beta   90.00
_cell.angle_gamma   90.00
#
_symmetry.space_group_name_H-M   'P 1'
#
loop_
_entity.id
_entity.type
_entity.pdbx_description
1 polymer ?
#
loop_
_entity_poly.entity_id
_entity_poly.type
_entity_poly.pdbx_seq_one_letter_code
_entity_poly.pdbx_strand_id
1 'polypeptide(L)'
;EERPKHLDPARSYSSNEWAFISQVYEPPLQYHFLKRPYSLVPLTAESMPQIRHFGHDGSEVSADTPAADVAYTDYILTIQPGIQYQPHPALATGDDGELAYWPLAPVMLEQVNTLADFPLSGTRELTAGDYVYQVKRLAYLPNHSPVASLMAEHIRGFAEFSQQAKAAKAAMDETGGTWLDLRDIDMAGVELIDRYTYRVRIENKYPQFVFWLAMNFFAPMPWEAERFYAQPGLNEKNINLHWYPIGTGPYMLTENNPNLRMVLVRNPNFRGEPYPDEGSDAQRAAGLLEDAGREMPFIERAVYSLEKEAIPRWNKFLQGYYDNSGIGSDSFDQAVQFGDGGEASLTEGMREKGIELSTAVQTSIFYTGFNMTDPVVGGDSERARLLRQAIAIATDFEEFISIFRNGRGEAAQGPLPPGIFGYRDGEAGI
;
A
#
# COMPACT_ATOMS: atom_id res chain seq x y z
N GLU A 1 -4.16 -15.52 8.42
CA GLU A 1 -3.81 -14.14 8.81
C GLU A 1 -4.98 -13.47 9.50
N GLU A 2 -4.74 -12.34 10.17
CA GLU A 2 -5.81 -11.51 10.72
C GLU A 2 -6.58 -10.76 9.63
N ARG A 3 -7.81 -10.36 9.93
CA ARG A 3 -8.64 -9.57 9.01
C ARG A 3 -8.03 -8.17 8.76
N PRO A 4 -8.14 -7.61 7.55
CA PRO A 4 -7.85 -6.20 7.28
C PRO A 4 -8.66 -5.27 8.20
N LYS A 5 -8.07 -4.16 8.67
CA LYS A 5 -8.77 -3.19 9.53
C LYS A 5 -9.14 -1.92 8.78
N HIS A 6 -8.29 -1.50 7.85
CA HIS A 6 -8.46 -0.27 7.07
C HIS A 6 -8.21 -0.53 5.59
N LEU A 7 -9.06 0.05 4.75
CA LEU A 7 -8.92 0.07 3.29
C LEU A 7 -8.77 1.51 2.73
N ASP A 8 -8.63 2.50 3.61
CA ASP A 8 -8.33 3.89 3.25
C ASP A 8 -6.81 4.04 3.05
N PRO A 9 -6.32 4.53 1.90
CA PRO A 9 -4.90 4.68 1.62
C PRO A 9 -4.22 5.66 2.57
N ALA A 10 -4.93 6.61 3.18
CA ALA A 10 -4.33 7.50 4.18
C ALA A 10 -4.02 6.78 5.51
N ARG A 11 -4.61 5.60 5.75
CA ARG A 11 -4.58 4.91 7.06
C ARG A 11 -3.99 3.51 7.01
N SER A 12 -4.18 2.80 5.91
CA SER A 12 -3.78 1.41 5.77
C SER A 12 -2.27 1.27 5.74
N TYR A 13 -1.74 0.35 6.56
CA TYR A 13 -0.29 0.20 6.74
C TYR A 13 0.17 -1.25 6.89
N SER A 14 -0.73 -2.20 7.15
CA SER A 14 -0.34 -3.60 7.30
C SER A 14 -0.32 -4.34 5.96
N SER A 15 0.57 -5.31 5.83
CA SER A 15 0.76 -6.10 4.60
C SER A 15 -0.50 -6.83 4.14
N ASN A 16 -1.31 -7.33 5.06
CA ASN A 16 -2.58 -7.99 4.75
C ASN A 16 -3.62 -7.02 4.15
N GLU A 17 -3.58 -5.73 4.49
CA GLU A 17 -4.43 -4.72 3.88
C GLU A 17 -3.92 -4.36 2.48
N TRP A 18 -2.59 -4.27 2.32
CA TRP A 18 -1.92 -3.98 1.05
C TRP A 18 -2.22 -5.02 -0.04
N ALA A 19 -2.48 -6.28 0.34
CA ALA A 19 -2.95 -7.31 -0.59
C ALA A 19 -4.25 -6.92 -1.32
N PHE A 20 -5.10 -6.08 -0.71
CA PHE A 20 -6.33 -5.59 -1.31
C PHE A 20 -6.17 -4.19 -1.88
N ILE A 21 -5.64 -3.24 -1.09
CA ILE A 21 -5.64 -1.84 -1.50
C ILE A 21 -4.71 -1.58 -2.70
N SER A 22 -3.63 -2.35 -2.87
CA SER A 22 -2.75 -2.22 -4.03
C SER A 22 -3.38 -2.72 -5.34
N GLN A 23 -4.55 -3.37 -5.27
CA GLN A 23 -5.35 -3.76 -6.43
C GLN A 23 -6.40 -2.70 -6.80
N VAL A 24 -6.69 -1.77 -5.89
CA VAL A 24 -7.74 -0.76 -6.03
C VAL A 24 -7.15 0.63 -6.29
N TYR A 25 -6.10 0.99 -5.58
CA TYR A 25 -5.46 2.30 -5.67
C TYR A 25 -4.17 2.22 -6.49
N GLU A 26 -3.92 3.24 -7.31
CA GLU A 26 -2.73 3.32 -8.15
C GLU A 26 -1.89 4.56 -7.79
N PRO A 27 -0.77 4.42 -7.05
CA PRO A 27 0.17 5.52 -6.87
C PRO A 27 0.81 5.97 -8.20
N PRO A 28 1.48 7.14 -8.24
CA PRO A 28 2.09 7.63 -9.48
C PRO A 28 3.16 6.70 -10.04
N LEU A 29 3.89 6.00 -9.16
CA LEU A 29 4.94 5.06 -9.52
C LEU A 29 4.61 3.65 -9.01
N GLN A 30 5.31 2.66 -9.54
CA GLN A 30 5.30 1.28 -9.05
C GLN A 30 6.70 0.68 -9.19
N TYR A 31 6.87 -0.55 -8.71
CA TYR A 31 8.09 -1.32 -8.97
C TYR A 31 7.92 -2.21 -10.19
N HIS A 32 8.93 -2.26 -11.04
CA HIS A 32 8.98 -3.20 -12.14
C HIS A 32 8.94 -4.64 -11.59
N PHE A 33 7.95 -5.42 -12.02
CA PHE A 33 7.64 -6.73 -11.45
C PHE A 33 8.82 -7.72 -11.49
N LEU A 34 9.46 -7.87 -12.66
CA LEU A 34 10.53 -8.86 -12.86
C LEU A 34 11.95 -8.32 -12.64
N LYS A 35 12.20 -7.01 -12.83
CA LYS A 35 13.56 -6.44 -12.80
C LYS A 35 14.20 -6.55 -11.41
N ARG A 36 15.47 -6.96 -11.38
CA ARG A 36 16.31 -7.02 -10.17
C ARG A 36 17.66 -6.34 -10.47
N PRO A 37 18.17 -5.47 -9.57
CA PRO A 37 17.53 -4.97 -8.35
C PRO A 37 16.21 -4.25 -8.65
N TYR A 38 15.32 -4.20 -7.65
CA TYR A 38 14.01 -3.56 -7.80
C TYR A 38 14.18 -2.13 -8.31
N SER A 39 13.41 -1.79 -9.34
CA SER A 39 13.50 -0.50 -10.04
C SER A 39 12.12 0.13 -10.10
N LEU A 40 12.05 1.43 -9.79
CA LEU A 40 10.82 2.20 -9.95
C LEU A 40 10.54 2.44 -11.43
N VAL A 41 9.27 2.35 -11.79
CA VAL A 41 8.73 2.70 -13.12
C VAL A 41 7.43 3.48 -12.94
N PRO A 42 7.01 4.27 -13.94
CA PRO A 42 5.72 4.96 -13.89
C PRO A 42 4.54 3.96 -13.82
N LEU A 43 3.47 4.34 -13.11
CA LEU A 43 2.19 3.61 -13.10
C LEU A 43 1.07 4.47 -13.68
N THR A 44 0.65 5.51 -12.94
CA THR A 44 -0.28 6.54 -13.45
C THR A 44 0.43 7.80 -13.90
N ALA A 45 1.69 8.01 -13.49
CA ALA A 45 2.54 9.05 -14.05
C ALA A 45 2.89 8.74 -15.51
N GLU A 46 3.02 9.76 -16.35
CA GLU A 46 3.45 9.62 -17.74
C GLU A 46 4.94 9.26 -17.84
N SER A 47 5.74 9.75 -16.89
CA SER A 47 7.18 9.49 -16.78
C SER A 47 7.63 9.48 -15.33
N MET A 48 8.91 9.16 -15.09
CA MET A 48 9.51 9.41 -13.78
C MET A 48 9.42 10.91 -13.43
N PRO A 49 9.30 11.28 -12.14
CA PRO A 49 9.15 12.67 -11.73
C PRO A 49 10.36 13.52 -12.16
N GLN A 50 10.11 14.77 -12.56
CA GLN A 50 11.18 15.74 -12.71
C GLN A 50 11.59 16.22 -11.32
N ILE A 51 12.87 16.08 -10.98
CA ILE A 51 13.42 16.49 -9.69
C ILE A 51 14.26 17.76 -9.90
N ARG A 52 13.90 18.84 -9.20
CA ARG A 52 14.65 20.11 -9.22
C ARG A 52 15.09 20.48 -7.82
N HIS A 53 16.32 20.96 -7.68
CA HIS A 53 16.88 21.35 -6.39
C HIS A 53 17.03 22.86 -6.33
N PHE A 54 16.82 23.43 -5.14
CA PHE A 54 16.91 24.86 -4.91
C PHE A 54 17.81 25.17 -3.72
N GLY A 55 18.69 26.15 -3.86
CA GLY A 55 19.54 26.67 -2.80
C GLY A 55 18.78 27.54 -1.80
N HIS A 56 19.45 27.95 -0.73
CA HIS A 56 18.87 28.80 0.32
C HIS A 56 18.46 30.21 -0.16
N ASP A 57 19.01 30.68 -1.27
CA ASP A 57 18.64 31.93 -1.92
C ASP A 57 17.43 31.78 -2.88
N GLY A 58 16.91 30.55 -3.02
CA GLY A 58 15.79 30.22 -3.92
C GLY A 58 16.19 29.98 -5.37
N SER A 59 17.48 30.05 -5.72
CA SER A 59 17.97 29.72 -7.07
C SER A 59 17.96 28.22 -7.32
N GLU A 60 17.72 27.81 -8.56
CA GLU A 60 17.83 26.41 -8.97
C GLU A 60 19.32 26.00 -9.02
N VAL A 61 19.65 24.86 -8.42
CA VAL A 61 21.01 24.33 -8.30
C VAL A 61 21.13 22.97 -8.96
N SER A 62 22.36 22.56 -9.28
CA SER A 62 22.64 21.27 -9.95
C SER A 62 22.21 20.07 -9.09
N ALA A 63 21.86 18.94 -9.72
CA ALA A 63 21.55 17.68 -9.06
C ALA A 63 22.70 17.12 -8.20
N ASP A 64 23.94 17.44 -8.56
CA ASP A 64 25.15 17.02 -7.86
C ASP A 64 25.49 17.89 -6.64
N THR A 65 24.70 18.94 -6.39
CA THR A 65 24.91 19.84 -5.24
C THR A 65 24.86 19.03 -3.93
N PRO A 66 25.81 19.25 -3.00
CA PRO A 66 25.80 18.60 -1.70
C PRO A 66 24.48 18.81 -0.97
N ALA A 67 23.99 17.76 -0.29
CA ALA A 67 22.68 17.80 0.38
C ALA A 67 22.55 18.95 1.40
N ALA A 68 23.65 19.36 2.03
CA ALA A 68 23.69 20.45 3.00
C ALA A 68 23.45 21.84 2.38
N ASP A 69 23.65 21.99 1.07
CA ASP A 69 23.49 23.27 0.36
C ASP A 69 22.14 23.36 -0.38
N VAL A 70 21.34 22.28 -0.36
CA VAL A 70 20.00 22.23 -0.95
C VAL A 70 18.98 22.59 0.13
N ALA A 71 18.26 23.68 -0.07
CA ALA A 71 17.18 24.10 0.82
C ALA A 71 15.86 23.41 0.51
N TYR A 72 15.54 23.24 -0.78
CA TYR A 72 14.29 22.61 -1.22
C TYR A 72 14.51 21.65 -2.38
N THR A 73 13.67 20.64 -2.48
CA THR A 73 13.59 19.75 -3.65
C THR A 73 12.15 19.70 -4.15
N ASP A 74 11.93 19.99 -5.42
CA ASP A 74 10.65 19.87 -6.09
C ASP A 74 10.57 18.54 -6.86
N TYR A 75 9.51 17.78 -6.60
CA TYR A 75 9.08 16.64 -7.39
C TYR A 75 7.90 17.08 -8.23
N ILE A 76 8.09 17.19 -9.54
CA ILE A 76 7.05 17.56 -10.50
C ILE A 76 6.59 16.29 -11.21
N LEU A 77 5.30 15.99 -11.10
CA LEU A 77 4.70 14.79 -11.67
C LEU A 77 3.66 15.19 -12.72
N THR A 78 3.73 14.53 -13.87
CA THR A 78 2.73 14.60 -14.93
C THR A 78 2.00 13.27 -14.99
N ILE A 79 0.67 13.30 -14.90
CA ILE A 79 -0.22 12.16 -14.84
C ILE A 79 -0.77 11.86 -16.24
N GLN A 80 -0.89 10.57 -16.56
CA GLN A 80 -1.48 10.13 -17.82
C GLN A 80 -2.94 10.60 -17.92
N PRO A 81 -3.36 11.18 -19.04
CA PRO A 81 -4.76 11.51 -19.26
C PRO A 81 -5.61 10.25 -19.47
N GLY A 82 -6.92 10.37 -19.25
CA GLY A 82 -7.90 9.34 -19.56
C GLY A 82 -8.05 8.22 -18.52
N ILE A 83 -7.26 8.20 -17.45
CA ILE A 83 -7.45 7.24 -16.35
C ILE A 83 -8.80 7.51 -15.67
N GLN A 84 -9.65 6.49 -15.54
CA GLN A 84 -10.98 6.60 -14.95
C GLN A 84 -11.04 5.91 -13.58
N TYR A 85 -11.78 6.50 -12.65
CA TYR A 85 -12.14 5.82 -11.41
C TYR A 85 -13.07 4.65 -11.68
N GLN A 86 -13.03 3.64 -10.81
CA GLN A 86 -14.02 2.56 -10.81
C GLN A 86 -15.45 3.11 -10.68
N PRO A 87 -16.47 2.42 -11.24
CA PRO A 87 -17.86 2.77 -10.99
C PRO A 87 -18.17 2.83 -9.50
N HIS A 88 -18.68 3.96 -9.01
CA HIS A 88 -18.97 4.16 -7.61
C HIS A 88 -20.16 5.11 -7.35
N PRO A 89 -21.01 4.87 -6.32
CA PRO A 89 -22.12 5.78 -5.97
C PRO A 89 -21.68 7.21 -5.65
N ALA A 90 -20.53 7.38 -4.99
CA ALA A 90 -19.97 8.71 -4.70
C ALA A 90 -19.68 9.56 -5.94
N LEU A 91 -19.57 8.92 -7.13
CA LEU A 91 -19.33 9.58 -8.40
C LEU A 91 -20.57 9.56 -9.31
N ALA A 92 -21.71 9.08 -8.82
CA ALA A 92 -22.96 9.06 -9.56
C ALA A 92 -23.52 10.48 -9.72
N THR A 93 -23.94 10.83 -10.92
CA THR A 93 -24.59 12.11 -11.23
C THR A 93 -26.05 11.90 -11.61
N GLY A 94 -26.91 12.87 -11.27
CA GLY A 94 -28.29 12.93 -11.74
C GLY A 94 -28.39 13.46 -13.18
N ASP A 95 -29.62 13.56 -13.68
CA ASP A 95 -29.91 14.11 -15.02
C ASP A 95 -29.52 15.60 -15.15
N ASP A 96 -29.37 16.30 -14.03
CA ASP A 96 -28.92 17.69 -13.93
C ASP A 96 -27.39 17.85 -13.90
N GLY A 97 -26.64 16.74 -13.85
CA GLY A 97 -25.19 16.73 -13.75
C GLY A 97 -24.64 16.92 -12.33
N GLU A 98 -25.50 17.10 -11.32
CA GLU A 98 -25.11 17.19 -9.92
C GLU A 98 -24.91 15.79 -9.31
N LEU A 99 -24.15 15.69 -8.21
CA LEU A 99 -23.93 14.42 -7.53
C LEU A 99 -25.25 13.87 -6.95
N ALA A 100 -25.65 12.69 -7.43
CA ALA A 100 -26.97 12.08 -7.16
C ALA A 100 -27.24 11.83 -5.68
N TYR A 101 -26.20 11.65 -4.87
CA TYR A 101 -26.30 11.30 -3.45
C TYR A 101 -25.73 12.38 -2.53
N TRP A 102 -25.80 13.65 -2.95
CA TRP A 102 -25.45 14.77 -2.07
C TRP A 102 -26.46 15.94 -2.11
N PRO A 103 -27.02 16.36 -0.97
CA PRO A 103 -27.03 15.64 0.31
C PRO A 103 -27.88 14.36 0.19
N LEU A 104 -27.51 13.32 0.93
CA LEU A 104 -28.20 12.04 0.93
C LEU A 104 -29.60 12.21 1.54
N ALA A 105 -30.63 11.86 0.77
CA ALA A 105 -31.99 11.90 1.24
C ALA A 105 -32.19 10.89 2.41
N PRO A 106 -32.88 11.25 3.51
CA PRO A 106 -33.11 10.33 4.64
C PRO A 106 -33.76 9.00 4.23
N VAL A 107 -34.68 9.04 3.27
CA VAL A 107 -35.34 7.84 2.73
C VAL A 107 -34.37 6.90 2.02
N MET A 108 -33.33 7.43 1.35
CA MET A 108 -32.31 6.62 0.72
C MET A 108 -31.44 5.95 1.78
N LEU A 109 -31.05 6.70 2.82
CA LEU A 109 -30.28 6.15 3.94
C LEU A 109 -31.01 4.99 4.62
N GLU A 110 -32.34 5.05 4.78
CA GLU A 110 -33.12 3.94 5.36
C GLU A 110 -33.10 2.67 4.50
N GLN A 111 -33.03 2.81 3.17
CA GLN A 111 -33.10 1.71 2.21
C GLN A 111 -31.76 1.02 1.95
N VAL A 112 -30.63 1.72 2.11
CA VAL A 112 -29.30 1.17 1.86
C VAL A 112 -28.72 0.48 3.10
N ASN A 113 -28.18 -0.72 2.95
CA ASN A 113 -27.43 -1.44 4.00
C ASN A 113 -26.01 -1.76 3.57
N THR A 114 -25.77 -1.81 2.26
CA THR A 114 -24.47 -2.00 1.62
C THR A 114 -24.28 -0.96 0.52
N LEU A 115 -23.05 -0.79 0.05
CA LEU A 115 -22.77 0.14 -1.06
C LEU A 115 -23.50 -0.27 -2.35
N ALA A 116 -23.75 -1.57 -2.56
CA ALA A 116 -24.42 -2.08 -3.74
C ALA A 116 -25.93 -1.75 -3.79
N ASP A 117 -26.51 -1.30 -2.68
CA ASP A 117 -27.93 -0.93 -2.63
C ASP A 117 -28.22 0.44 -3.28
N PHE A 118 -27.18 1.24 -3.56
CA PHE A 118 -27.33 2.50 -4.30
C PHE A 118 -27.63 2.24 -5.79
N PRO A 119 -28.77 2.71 -6.32
CA PRO A 119 -29.18 2.36 -7.69
C PRO A 119 -28.30 2.92 -8.81
N LEU A 120 -27.69 4.07 -8.57
CA LEU A 120 -26.86 4.78 -9.54
C LEU A 120 -25.40 4.64 -9.15
N SER A 121 -24.57 4.47 -10.16
CA SER A 121 -23.12 4.45 -10.05
C SER A 121 -22.56 5.31 -11.17
N GLY A 122 -21.49 6.04 -10.89
CA GLY A 122 -20.84 6.89 -11.88
C GLY A 122 -19.33 6.73 -11.84
N THR A 123 -18.67 7.47 -12.73
CA THR A 123 -17.22 7.53 -12.82
C THR A 123 -16.81 8.92 -13.26
N ARG A 124 -15.55 9.26 -13.04
CA ARG A 124 -14.91 10.42 -13.63
C ARG A 124 -13.44 10.15 -13.87
N GLU A 125 -12.86 11.02 -14.69
CA GLU A 125 -11.42 11.02 -14.93
C GLU A 125 -10.66 11.40 -13.64
N LEU A 126 -9.56 10.70 -13.41
CA LEU A 126 -8.52 11.04 -12.47
C LEU A 126 -7.80 12.33 -12.93
N THR A 127 -7.51 13.22 -12.00
CA THR A 127 -6.74 14.45 -12.26
C THR A 127 -5.59 14.60 -11.27
N ALA A 128 -4.63 15.49 -11.59
CA ALA A 128 -3.56 15.85 -10.66
C ALA A 128 -4.10 16.44 -9.34
N GLY A 129 -5.29 17.04 -9.36
CA GLY A 129 -5.97 17.54 -8.17
C GLY A 129 -6.27 16.45 -7.13
N ASP A 130 -6.48 15.21 -7.56
CA ASP A 130 -6.79 14.08 -6.67
C ASP A 130 -5.55 13.61 -5.89
N TYR A 131 -4.35 13.77 -6.47
CA TYR A 131 -3.09 13.56 -5.77
C TYR A 131 -2.83 14.67 -4.75
N VAL A 132 -3.03 15.92 -5.16
CA VAL A 132 -2.93 17.08 -4.25
C VAL A 132 -3.87 16.89 -3.06
N TYR A 133 -5.11 16.48 -3.32
CA TYR A 133 -6.10 16.18 -2.28
C TYR A 133 -5.61 15.06 -1.37
N GLN A 134 -5.09 13.95 -1.90
CA GLN A 134 -4.57 12.86 -1.07
C GLN A 134 -3.42 13.31 -0.16
N VAL A 135 -2.46 14.11 -0.66
CA VAL A 135 -1.35 14.59 0.20
C VAL A 135 -1.89 15.45 1.35
N LYS A 136 -2.91 16.27 1.10
CA LYS A 136 -3.64 17.00 2.15
C LYS A 136 -4.34 16.05 3.13
N ARG A 137 -4.93 14.94 2.66
CA ARG A 137 -5.55 13.91 3.52
C ARG A 137 -4.55 13.25 4.46
N LEU A 138 -3.28 13.11 4.09
CA LEU A 138 -2.22 12.58 4.98
C LEU A 138 -1.96 13.53 6.17
N ALA A 139 -2.08 14.84 5.97
CA ALA A 139 -1.90 15.85 6.99
C ALA A 139 -3.15 16.13 7.83
N TYR A 140 -4.32 15.66 7.39
CA TYR A 140 -5.59 15.84 8.08
C TYR A 140 -5.70 14.91 9.30
N LEU A 141 -5.60 15.49 10.51
CA LEU A 141 -5.50 14.73 11.77
C LEU A 141 -6.59 13.66 11.99
N PRO A 142 -7.88 13.88 11.66
CA PRO A 142 -8.91 12.87 11.82
C PRO A 142 -8.68 11.60 11.00
N ASN A 143 -7.84 11.65 9.96
CA ASN A 143 -7.46 10.46 9.22
C ASN A 143 -6.45 9.61 10.00
N HIS A 144 -5.75 10.12 11.02
CA HIS A 144 -4.77 9.33 11.79
C HIS A 144 -3.73 8.62 10.89
N SER A 145 -3.19 9.34 9.90
CA SER A 145 -2.23 8.75 8.98
C SER A 145 -0.94 8.32 9.70
N PRO A 146 -0.50 7.06 9.55
CA PRO A 146 0.68 6.54 10.24
C PRO A 146 1.98 7.17 9.74
N VAL A 147 1.97 7.77 8.55
CA VAL A 147 3.14 8.44 7.94
C VAL A 147 3.15 9.95 8.18
N ALA A 148 2.12 10.51 8.82
CA ALA A 148 1.96 11.95 8.97
C ALA A 148 3.16 12.62 9.64
N SER A 149 3.67 12.05 10.73
CA SER A 149 4.81 12.64 11.46
C SER A 149 6.07 12.72 10.60
N LEU A 150 6.37 11.64 9.86
CA LEU A 150 7.53 11.60 8.97
C LEU A 150 7.35 12.55 7.78
N MET A 151 6.15 12.59 7.21
CA MET A 151 5.85 13.51 6.12
C MET A 151 5.90 14.98 6.57
N ALA A 152 5.56 15.27 7.83
CA ALA A 152 5.67 16.60 8.41
C ALA A 152 7.11 17.09 8.55
N GLU A 153 8.09 16.19 8.68
CA GLU A 153 9.52 16.53 8.72
C GLU A 153 10.07 16.92 7.34
N HIS A 154 9.40 16.51 6.26
CA HIS A 154 9.92 16.65 4.90
C HIS A 154 9.07 17.53 3.99
N ILE A 155 7.74 17.37 3.95
CA ILE A 155 6.88 18.14 3.04
C ILE A 155 6.68 19.56 3.59
N ARG A 156 7.01 20.55 2.79
CA ARG A 156 6.89 21.95 3.18
C ARG A 156 5.43 22.33 3.48
N GLY A 157 5.19 23.02 4.58
CA GLY A 157 3.83 23.48 4.94
C GLY A 157 2.90 22.39 5.48
N PHE A 158 3.38 21.16 5.68
CA PHE A 158 2.54 20.04 6.11
C PHE A 158 2.01 20.24 7.54
N ALA A 159 2.88 20.68 8.47
CA ALA A 159 2.49 20.95 9.85
C ALA A 159 1.55 22.16 9.96
N GLU A 160 1.80 23.22 9.19
CA GLU A 160 0.98 24.42 9.12
C GLU A 160 -0.41 24.09 8.56
N PHE A 161 -0.47 23.33 7.46
CA PHE A 161 -1.73 22.84 6.91
C PHE A 161 -2.50 22.02 7.95
N SER A 162 -1.84 21.11 8.67
CA SER A 162 -2.48 20.28 9.70
C SER A 162 -3.15 21.13 10.79
N GLN A 163 -2.49 22.22 11.20
CA GLN A 163 -3.06 23.17 12.17
C GLN A 163 -4.24 23.96 11.59
N GLN A 164 -4.13 24.44 10.35
CA GLN A 164 -5.21 25.16 9.67
C GLN A 164 -6.44 24.27 9.49
N ALA A 165 -6.26 23.04 9.01
CA ALA A 165 -7.33 22.07 8.82
C ALA A 165 -7.98 21.68 10.16
N LYS A 166 -7.22 21.58 11.25
CA LYS A 166 -7.76 21.38 12.61
C LYS A 166 -8.66 22.54 13.03
N ALA A 167 -8.22 23.78 12.81
CA ALA A 167 -9.01 24.96 13.15
C ALA A 167 -10.29 25.06 12.29
N ALA A 168 -10.18 24.82 10.99
CA ALA A 168 -11.31 24.81 10.07
C ALA A 168 -12.32 23.71 10.42
N LYS A 169 -11.83 22.52 10.80
CA LYS A 169 -12.69 21.42 11.27
C LYS A 169 -13.44 21.80 12.54
N ALA A 170 -12.78 22.42 13.52
CA ALA A 170 -13.45 22.88 14.75
C ALA A 170 -14.55 23.92 14.45
N ALA A 171 -14.26 24.90 13.58
CA ALA A 171 -15.25 25.89 13.17
C ALA A 171 -16.44 25.26 12.41
N MET A 172 -16.17 24.27 11.55
CA MET A 172 -17.21 23.52 10.86
C MET A 172 -18.10 22.74 11.84
N ASP A 173 -17.50 22.08 12.83
CA ASP A 173 -18.22 21.31 13.85
C ASP A 173 -19.17 22.20 14.67
N GLU A 174 -18.79 23.45 14.98
CA GLU A 174 -19.65 24.43 15.65
C GLU A 174 -20.89 24.78 14.83
N THR A 175 -20.79 24.76 13.50
CA THR A 175 -21.92 25.01 12.57
C THR A 175 -22.73 23.76 12.23
N GLY A 176 -22.33 22.59 12.73
CA GLY A 176 -22.97 21.31 12.41
C GLY A 176 -22.67 20.79 10.99
N GLY A 177 -21.62 21.31 10.34
CA GLY A 177 -21.15 20.77 9.06
C GLY A 177 -20.62 19.34 9.23
N THR A 178 -20.75 18.53 8.17
CA THR A 178 -20.40 17.10 8.22
C THR A 178 -19.11 16.76 7.48
N TRP A 179 -18.69 17.62 6.54
CA TRP A 179 -17.52 17.41 5.71
C TRP A 179 -16.75 18.72 5.50
N LEU A 180 -15.43 18.66 5.75
CA LEU A 180 -14.51 19.76 5.50
C LEU A 180 -13.85 19.54 4.15
N ASP A 181 -14.03 20.49 3.24
CA ASP A 181 -13.36 20.46 1.94
C ASP A 181 -11.90 20.90 2.08
N LEU A 182 -10.97 19.96 2.01
CA LEU A 182 -9.54 20.24 2.11
C LEU A 182 -9.00 21.01 0.90
N ARG A 183 -9.75 21.12 -0.20
CA ARG A 183 -9.34 21.88 -1.39
C ARG A 183 -9.25 23.36 -1.09
N ASP A 184 -10.07 23.86 -0.16
CA ASP A 184 -10.15 25.27 0.22
C ASP A 184 -9.00 25.73 1.15
N ILE A 185 -8.12 24.80 1.57
CA ILE A 185 -7.00 25.08 2.47
C ILE A 185 -5.69 24.84 1.71
N ASP A 186 -4.85 25.87 1.60
CA ASP A 186 -3.57 25.78 0.90
C ASP A 186 -2.52 25.02 1.71
N MET A 187 -1.71 24.21 1.01
CA MET A 187 -0.52 23.58 1.56
C MET A 187 0.70 24.07 0.77
N ALA A 188 1.60 24.83 1.40
CA ALA A 188 2.68 25.51 0.69
C ALA A 188 3.60 24.60 -0.14
N GLY A 189 3.77 23.35 0.29
CA GLY A 189 4.58 22.34 -0.40
C GLY A 189 3.84 21.51 -1.44
N VAL A 190 2.56 21.75 -1.70
CA VAL A 190 1.80 20.95 -2.67
C VAL A 190 0.98 21.87 -3.57
N GLU A 191 1.28 21.83 -4.86
CA GLU A 191 0.69 22.76 -5.83
C GLU A 191 0.15 22.01 -7.04
N LEU A 192 -1.06 22.37 -7.45
CA LEU A 192 -1.64 21.97 -8.73
C LEU A 192 -1.15 22.95 -9.80
N ILE A 193 -0.39 22.45 -10.78
CA ILE A 193 0.14 23.28 -11.88
C ILE A 193 -0.90 23.37 -12.99
N ASP A 194 -1.46 22.23 -13.39
CA ASP A 194 -2.53 22.12 -14.38
C ASP A 194 -3.36 20.85 -14.12
N ARG A 195 -4.27 20.49 -15.03
CA ARG A 195 -5.18 19.33 -14.88
C ARG A 195 -4.43 18.01 -14.64
N TYR A 196 -3.24 17.85 -15.20
CA TYR A 196 -2.46 16.60 -15.18
C TYR A 196 -1.09 16.77 -14.52
N THR A 197 -0.68 17.98 -14.17
CA THR A 197 0.62 18.25 -13.54
C THR A 197 0.45 18.80 -12.12
N TYR A 198 1.15 18.22 -11.17
CA TYR A 198 1.28 18.76 -9.81
C TYR A 198 2.72 18.70 -9.32
N ARG A 199 2.99 19.44 -8.25
CA ARG A 199 4.30 19.55 -7.62
C ARG A 199 4.19 19.24 -6.14
N VAL A 200 5.15 18.47 -5.64
CA VAL A 200 5.42 18.33 -4.20
C VAL A 200 6.81 18.88 -3.90
N ARG A 201 6.88 19.91 -3.06
CA ARG A 201 8.11 20.51 -2.55
C ARG A 201 8.41 19.97 -1.16
N ILE A 202 9.60 19.43 -1.02
CA ILE A 202 10.15 18.99 0.26
C ILE A 202 11.29 19.91 0.73
N GLU A 203 11.50 19.92 2.03
CA GLU A 203 12.64 20.52 2.71
C GLU A 203 13.90 19.66 2.50
N ASN A 204 15.00 20.32 2.15
CA ASN A 204 16.30 19.71 1.88
C ASN A 204 16.30 18.62 0.78
N LYS A 205 17.34 17.80 0.75
CA LYS A 205 17.46 16.63 -0.14
C LYS A 205 17.08 15.36 0.62
N TYR A 206 15.98 14.71 0.23
CA TYR A 206 15.55 13.42 0.75
C TYR A 206 15.38 12.42 -0.40
N PRO A 207 16.47 11.72 -0.81
CA PRO A 207 16.44 10.82 -1.97
C PRO A 207 15.37 9.73 -1.89
N GLN A 208 14.99 9.34 -0.69
CA GLN A 208 13.99 8.29 -0.46
C GLN A 208 12.56 8.74 -0.78
N PHE A 209 12.30 10.04 -0.93
CA PHE A 209 10.96 10.56 -1.25
C PHE A 209 10.34 9.89 -2.48
N VAL A 210 11.16 9.58 -3.49
CA VAL A 210 10.68 8.94 -4.72
C VAL A 210 10.08 7.55 -4.48
N PHE A 211 10.50 6.82 -3.44
CA PHE A 211 9.93 5.51 -3.13
C PHE A 211 8.55 5.62 -2.46
N TRP A 212 8.27 6.73 -1.75
CA TRP A 212 6.95 7.01 -1.20
C TRP A 212 5.90 7.21 -2.30
N LEU A 213 6.32 7.73 -3.45
CA LEU A 213 5.49 7.89 -4.65
C LEU A 213 5.09 6.54 -5.28
N ALA A 214 5.60 5.40 -4.79
CA ALA A 214 5.14 4.06 -5.15
C ALA A 214 4.30 3.39 -4.05
N MET A 215 4.05 4.08 -2.94
CA MET A 215 3.24 3.57 -1.83
C MET A 215 1.80 4.04 -1.95
N ASN A 216 0.86 3.20 -1.52
CA ASN A 216 -0.58 3.49 -1.58
C ASN A 216 -0.98 4.79 -0.87
N PHE A 217 -0.20 5.27 0.11
CA PHE A 217 -0.41 6.58 0.76
C PHE A 217 -0.48 7.75 -0.23
N PHE A 218 0.23 7.65 -1.36
CA PHE A 218 0.29 8.67 -2.41
C PHE A 218 -0.59 8.34 -3.62
N ALA A 219 -1.46 7.33 -3.52
CA ALA A 219 -2.44 7.04 -4.55
C ALA A 219 -3.60 8.06 -4.53
N PRO A 220 -4.19 8.41 -5.68
CA PRO A 220 -5.09 9.54 -5.78
C PRO A 220 -6.42 9.23 -5.14
N MET A 221 -6.99 10.23 -4.45
CA MET A 221 -8.30 10.08 -3.81
C MET A 221 -9.30 11.09 -4.37
N PRO A 222 -10.47 10.62 -4.85
CA PRO A 222 -11.51 11.52 -5.29
C PRO A 222 -12.16 12.16 -4.07
N TRP A 223 -12.13 13.49 -3.99
CA TRP A 223 -12.71 14.26 -2.88
C TRP A 223 -14.21 13.98 -2.69
N GLU A 224 -14.91 13.62 -3.78
CA GLU A 224 -16.32 13.23 -3.77
C GLU A 224 -16.58 11.99 -2.90
N ALA A 225 -15.62 11.06 -2.83
CA ALA A 225 -15.75 9.88 -1.98
C ALA A 225 -15.70 10.26 -0.50
N GLU A 226 -14.73 11.09 -0.09
CA GLU A 226 -14.65 11.53 1.29
C GLU A 226 -15.88 12.33 1.71
N ARG A 227 -16.36 13.21 0.82
CA ARG A 227 -17.63 13.92 0.97
C ARG A 227 -18.80 12.95 1.14
N PHE A 228 -18.96 12.00 0.22
CA PHE A 228 -20.04 11.02 0.24
C PHE A 228 -20.06 10.23 1.55
N TYR A 229 -18.91 9.71 2.00
CA TYR A 229 -18.82 8.89 3.21
C TYR A 229 -18.90 9.69 4.51
N ALA A 230 -18.66 10.99 4.48
CA ALA A 230 -18.81 11.88 5.64
C ALA A 230 -20.29 12.17 5.97
N GLN A 231 -21.25 11.72 5.14
CA GLN A 231 -22.67 11.94 5.39
C GLN A 231 -23.15 11.15 6.62
N PRO A 232 -23.99 11.77 7.49
CA PRO A 232 -24.51 11.11 8.69
C PRO A 232 -25.25 9.81 8.37
N GLY A 233 -25.05 8.79 9.20
CA GLY A 233 -25.76 7.50 9.09
C GLY A 233 -25.02 6.44 8.26
N LEU A 234 -24.12 6.83 7.35
CA LEU A 234 -23.39 5.86 6.53
C LEU A 234 -22.36 5.07 7.33
N ASN A 235 -21.66 5.74 8.24
CA ASN A 235 -20.64 5.10 9.06
C ASN A 235 -21.24 4.04 10.01
N GLU A 236 -22.43 4.29 10.57
CA GLU A 236 -23.17 3.34 11.40
C GLU A 236 -23.56 2.06 10.64
N LYS A 237 -23.66 2.15 9.31
CA LYS A 237 -23.93 1.02 8.40
C LYS A 237 -22.66 0.41 7.80
N ASN A 238 -21.47 0.79 8.27
CA ASN A 238 -20.17 0.42 7.71
C ASN A 238 -20.00 0.84 6.23
N ILE A 239 -20.73 1.85 5.75
CA ILE A 239 -20.55 2.42 4.42
C ILE A 239 -19.56 3.57 4.56
N ASN A 240 -18.26 3.24 4.52
CA ASN A 240 -17.15 4.18 4.66
C ASN A 240 -15.91 3.68 3.91
N LEU A 241 -14.86 4.51 3.82
CA LEU A 241 -13.59 4.16 3.15
C LEU A 241 -12.83 3.00 3.79
N HIS A 242 -13.12 2.64 5.04
CA HIS A 242 -12.51 1.47 5.66
C HIS A 242 -13.07 0.16 5.13
N TRP A 243 -14.28 0.20 4.58
CA TRP A 243 -15.00 -0.97 4.08
C TRP A 243 -15.10 -0.99 2.57
N TYR A 244 -15.19 0.18 1.94
CA TYR A 244 -15.43 0.33 0.52
C TYR A 244 -14.36 1.27 -0.08
N PRO A 245 -13.23 0.71 -0.54
CA PRO A 245 -12.20 1.48 -1.21
C PRO A 245 -12.66 1.89 -2.62
N ILE A 246 -12.14 3.02 -3.10
CA ILE A 246 -12.42 3.55 -4.44
C ILE A 246 -11.14 4.05 -5.08
N GLY A 247 -10.76 3.47 -6.22
CA GLY A 247 -9.57 3.92 -6.94
C GLY A 247 -9.69 3.66 -8.43
N THR A 248 -8.54 3.70 -9.11
CA THR A 248 -8.41 3.55 -10.57
C THR A 248 -7.83 2.21 -10.97
N GLY A 249 -7.44 1.38 -9.98
CA GLY A 249 -6.69 0.15 -10.17
C GLY A 249 -7.44 -0.97 -10.88
N PRO A 250 -6.75 -2.11 -11.09
CA PRO A 250 -7.25 -3.23 -11.90
C PRO A 250 -8.47 -3.93 -11.31
N TYR A 251 -8.73 -3.80 -10.00
CA TYR A 251 -9.87 -4.45 -9.35
C TYR A 251 -10.63 -3.52 -8.42
N MET A 252 -11.89 -3.88 -8.19
CA MET A 252 -12.80 -3.25 -7.23
C MET A 252 -13.16 -4.26 -6.16
N LEU A 253 -13.31 -3.81 -4.91
CA LEU A 253 -13.81 -4.65 -3.83
C LEU A 253 -15.35 -4.68 -3.86
N THR A 254 -15.94 -5.78 -4.33
CA THR A 254 -17.40 -5.93 -4.49
C THR A 254 -18.07 -6.64 -3.33
N GLU A 255 -17.32 -7.47 -2.61
CA GLU A 255 -17.78 -8.11 -1.37
C GLU A 255 -16.73 -7.90 -0.29
N ASN A 256 -17.14 -7.35 0.84
CA ASN A 256 -16.28 -7.18 1.99
C ASN A 256 -16.94 -7.79 3.23
N ASN A 257 -16.61 -9.05 3.52
CA ASN A 257 -16.86 -9.67 4.81
C ASN A 257 -15.52 -10.11 5.40
N PRO A 258 -14.84 -9.24 6.18
CA PRO A 258 -13.50 -9.52 6.70
C PRO A 258 -13.39 -10.77 7.59
N ASN A 259 -14.53 -11.30 8.07
CA ASN A 259 -14.56 -12.50 8.92
C ASN A 259 -14.83 -13.80 8.12
N LEU A 260 -15.07 -13.70 6.81
CA LEU A 260 -15.44 -14.85 5.98
C LEU A 260 -14.81 -14.79 4.59
N ARG A 261 -15.08 -13.73 3.83
CA ARG A 261 -14.76 -13.64 2.42
C ARG A 261 -14.66 -12.20 1.93
N MET A 262 -13.65 -11.93 1.12
CA MET A 262 -13.50 -10.69 0.36
C MET A 262 -13.36 -11.03 -1.12
N VAL A 263 -14.04 -10.29 -1.99
CA VAL A 263 -14.06 -10.55 -3.44
C VAL A 263 -13.64 -9.30 -4.19
N LEU A 264 -12.56 -9.44 -4.96
CA LEU A 264 -12.10 -8.45 -5.93
C LEU A 264 -12.60 -8.85 -7.32
N VAL A 265 -13.22 -7.92 -8.04
CA VAL A 265 -13.69 -8.11 -9.43
C VAL A 265 -13.00 -7.09 -10.32
N ARG A 266 -12.65 -7.48 -11.55
CA ARG A 266 -12.00 -6.61 -12.54
C ARG A 266 -12.73 -5.27 -12.63
N ASN A 267 -11.99 -4.17 -12.52
CA ASN A 267 -12.50 -2.83 -12.74
C ASN A 267 -12.76 -2.65 -14.25
N PRO A 268 -14.01 -2.44 -14.69
CA PRO A 268 -14.33 -2.29 -16.12
C PRO A 268 -13.71 -1.03 -16.73
N ASN A 269 -13.31 -0.07 -15.90
CA ASN A 269 -12.69 1.19 -16.31
C ASN A 269 -11.16 1.14 -16.27
N PHE A 270 -10.56 0.02 -15.87
CA PHE A 270 -9.10 -0.11 -15.88
C PHE A 270 -8.58 -0.13 -17.31
N ARG A 271 -7.57 0.71 -17.58
CA ARG A 271 -7.00 0.94 -18.91
C ARG A 271 -6.21 -0.23 -19.49
N GLY A 272 -5.96 -1.26 -18.68
CA GLY A 272 -5.04 -2.34 -19.01
C GLY A 272 -3.58 -1.95 -18.78
N GLU A 273 -2.73 -2.95 -18.53
CA GLU A 273 -1.28 -2.76 -18.47
C GLU A 273 -0.58 -3.94 -19.17
N PRO A 274 0.39 -3.71 -20.06
CA PRO A 274 1.13 -4.80 -20.67
C PRO A 274 1.96 -5.53 -19.62
N TYR A 275 1.90 -6.86 -19.62
CA TYR A 275 2.78 -7.69 -18.80
C TYR A 275 4.25 -7.43 -19.19
N PRO A 276 5.17 -7.30 -18.22
CA PRO A 276 6.56 -6.91 -18.50
C PRO A 276 7.30 -7.86 -19.44
N ASP A 277 8.12 -7.29 -20.33
CA ASP A 277 8.94 -8.01 -21.31
C ASP A 277 10.44 -8.08 -20.93
N GLU A 278 10.86 -7.31 -19.92
CA GLU A 278 12.20 -7.36 -19.33
C GLU A 278 12.26 -8.31 -18.12
N GLY A 279 13.26 -9.19 -18.09
CA GLY A 279 13.55 -10.09 -16.97
C GLY A 279 14.94 -10.72 -17.07
N SER A 280 15.40 -11.36 -16.00
CA SER A 280 16.67 -12.09 -15.98
C SER A 280 16.60 -13.39 -16.81
N ASP A 281 17.75 -13.94 -17.19
CA ASP A 281 17.78 -15.22 -17.93
C ASP A 281 17.16 -16.37 -17.13
N ALA A 282 17.29 -16.35 -15.81
CA ALA A 282 16.63 -17.33 -14.93
C ALA A 282 15.09 -17.19 -14.98
N GLN A 283 14.57 -15.97 -14.98
CA GLN A 283 13.14 -15.71 -15.09
C GLN A 283 12.61 -16.11 -16.48
N ARG A 284 13.39 -15.87 -17.54
CA ARG A 284 13.07 -16.33 -18.89
C ARG A 284 13.00 -17.87 -18.96
N ALA A 285 14.00 -18.55 -18.39
CA ALA A 285 14.03 -20.01 -18.34
C ALA A 285 12.88 -20.59 -17.50
N ALA A 286 12.38 -19.85 -16.52
CA ALA A 286 11.22 -20.21 -15.70
C ALA A 286 9.86 -19.88 -16.36
N GLY A 287 9.82 -19.43 -17.62
CA GLY A 287 8.58 -19.15 -18.35
C GLY A 287 7.89 -17.83 -17.95
N LEU A 288 8.47 -17.03 -17.06
CA LEU A 288 7.84 -15.79 -16.57
C LEU A 288 7.74 -14.69 -17.64
N LEU A 289 8.34 -14.85 -18.81
CA LEU A 289 8.26 -13.90 -19.93
C LEU A 289 7.37 -14.41 -21.08
N GLU A 290 6.69 -15.56 -20.93
CA GLU A 290 5.81 -16.10 -21.97
C GLU A 290 4.61 -15.19 -22.27
N ASP A 291 4.14 -14.48 -21.24
CA ASP A 291 3.01 -13.55 -21.33
C ASP A 291 3.43 -12.10 -21.65
N ALA A 292 4.70 -11.86 -21.95
CA ALA A 292 5.23 -10.53 -22.27
C ALA A 292 4.36 -9.78 -23.29
N GLY A 293 3.96 -8.56 -22.93
CA GLY A 293 3.11 -7.70 -23.75
C GLY A 293 1.61 -8.04 -23.75
N ARG A 294 1.18 -9.15 -23.13
CA ARG A 294 -0.26 -9.42 -22.95
C ARG A 294 -0.86 -8.44 -21.96
N GLU A 295 -2.08 -8.00 -22.23
CA GLU A 295 -2.77 -7.01 -21.40
C GLU A 295 -3.29 -7.64 -20.09
N MET A 296 -2.87 -7.08 -18.97
CA MET A 296 -3.33 -7.40 -17.61
C MET A 296 -4.54 -6.53 -17.24
N PRO A 297 -5.39 -6.99 -16.30
CA PRO A 297 -5.30 -8.25 -15.56
C PRO A 297 -5.73 -9.49 -16.36
N PHE A 298 -5.17 -10.66 -16.02
CA PHE A 298 -5.51 -11.94 -16.68
C PHE A 298 -6.74 -12.63 -16.09
N ILE A 299 -7.04 -12.40 -14.81
CA ILE A 299 -8.18 -13.01 -14.13
C ILE A 299 -9.33 -12.01 -13.97
N GLU A 300 -10.56 -12.51 -14.01
CA GLU A 300 -11.75 -11.68 -13.83
C GLU A 300 -12.08 -11.38 -12.36
N ARG A 301 -11.66 -12.28 -11.46
CA ARG A 301 -12.08 -12.26 -10.06
C ARG A 301 -11.07 -12.95 -9.18
N ALA A 302 -10.74 -12.34 -8.04
CA ALA A 302 -9.97 -12.95 -6.97
C ALA A 302 -10.83 -13.08 -5.70
N VAL A 303 -10.88 -14.28 -5.13
CA VAL A 303 -11.70 -14.60 -3.96
C VAL A 303 -10.80 -14.95 -2.78
N TYR A 304 -10.83 -14.12 -1.74
CA TYR A 304 -10.05 -14.30 -0.53
C TYR A 304 -10.96 -14.84 0.56
N SER A 305 -10.77 -16.11 0.93
CA SER A 305 -11.54 -16.75 2.01
C SER A 305 -10.72 -16.79 3.30
N LEU A 306 -11.31 -16.37 4.41
CA LEU A 306 -10.66 -16.43 5.72
C LEU A 306 -10.81 -17.84 6.31
N GLU A 307 -9.77 -18.65 6.19
CA GLU A 307 -9.64 -19.92 6.91
C GLU A 307 -8.54 -19.76 7.96
N LYS A 308 -8.88 -19.92 9.25
CA LYS A 308 -7.91 -19.69 10.35
C LYS A 308 -7.02 -20.92 10.59
N GLU A 309 -7.62 -22.10 10.49
CA GLU A 309 -6.95 -23.36 10.80
C GLU A 309 -6.11 -23.87 9.63
N ALA A 310 -4.87 -24.27 9.90
CA ALA A 310 -3.92 -24.67 8.85
C ALA A 310 -4.31 -25.98 8.14
N ILE A 311 -4.68 -27.00 8.91
CA ILE A 311 -5.00 -28.34 8.37
C ILE A 311 -6.25 -28.30 7.48
N PRO A 312 -7.39 -27.69 7.87
CA PRO A 312 -8.54 -27.56 6.99
C PRO A 312 -8.25 -26.80 5.70
N ARG A 313 -7.44 -25.73 5.77
CA ARG A 313 -7.01 -24.96 4.60
C ARG A 313 -6.23 -25.82 3.62
N TRP A 314 -5.23 -26.55 4.12
CA TRP A 314 -4.40 -27.46 3.33
C TRP A 314 -5.24 -28.56 2.67
N ASN A 315 -6.15 -29.20 3.42
CA ASN A 315 -7.01 -30.24 2.87
C ASN A 315 -7.96 -29.74 1.77
N LYS A 316 -8.50 -28.52 1.91
CA LYS A 316 -9.32 -27.88 0.88
C LYS A 316 -8.51 -27.53 -0.37
N PHE A 317 -7.27 -27.06 -0.20
CA PHE A 317 -6.33 -26.86 -1.30
C PHE A 317 -6.07 -28.16 -2.06
N LEU A 318 -5.75 -29.26 -1.37
CA LEU A 318 -5.54 -30.58 -2.00
C LEU A 318 -6.76 -31.16 -2.71
N GLN A 319 -7.96 -30.65 -2.41
CA GLN A 319 -9.25 -30.99 -3.04
C GLN A 319 -9.61 -30.04 -4.19
N GLY A 320 -8.83 -28.98 -4.44
CA GLY A 320 -9.07 -28.01 -5.52
C GLY A 320 -10.04 -26.88 -5.17
N TYR A 321 -10.33 -26.64 -3.89
CA TYR A 321 -11.15 -25.48 -3.48
C TYR A 321 -10.37 -24.16 -3.45
N TYR A 322 -9.04 -24.22 -3.41
CA TYR A 322 -8.15 -23.06 -3.37
C TYR A 322 -7.05 -23.22 -4.42
N ASP A 323 -6.69 -22.12 -5.08
CA ASP A 323 -5.62 -22.10 -6.09
C ASP A 323 -4.23 -21.99 -5.45
N ASN A 324 -4.15 -21.49 -4.22
CA ASN A 324 -2.90 -21.37 -3.48
C ASN A 324 -3.05 -21.79 -2.00
N SER A 325 -1.94 -22.22 -1.40
CA SER A 325 -1.86 -22.47 0.04
C SER A 325 -0.41 -22.38 0.52
N GLY A 326 -0.21 -21.81 1.70
CA GLY A 326 1.06 -21.96 2.42
C GLY A 326 1.21 -23.38 2.97
N ILE A 327 2.45 -23.83 3.13
CA ILE A 327 2.80 -25.13 3.72
C ILE A 327 3.00 -24.94 5.23
N GLY A 328 2.06 -25.45 6.04
CA GLY A 328 2.18 -25.49 7.50
C GLY A 328 3.28 -26.46 7.95
N SER A 329 3.80 -26.28 9.18
CA SER A 329 4.76 -27.23 9.78
C SER A 329 4.23 -28.66 9.78
N ASP A 330 2.95 -28.82 10.13
CA ASP A 330 2.30 -30.13 10.29
C ASP A 330 2.07 -30.86 8.97
N SER A 331 2.15 -30.14 7.84
CA SER A 331 1.95 -30.69 6.49
C SER A 331 3.23 -30.63 5.65
N PHE A 332 4.35 -30.23 6.25
CA PHE A 332 5.60 -30.01 5.53
C PHE A 332 6.13 -31.32 4.93
N ASP A 333 6.25 -32.37 5.73
CA ASP A 333 6.78 -33.67 5.27
C ASP A 333 5.85 -34.37 4.26
N GLN A 334 4.56 -34.01 4.25
CA GLN A 334 3.62 -34.47 3.23
C GLN A 334 3.87 -33.78 1.89
N ALA A 335 4.26 -32.51 1.91
CA ALA A 335 4.39 -31.67 0.73
C ALA A 335 5.81 -31.66 0.16
N VAL A 336 6.84 -31.71 1.01
CA VAL A 336 8.24 -31.46 0.67
C VAL A 336 9.10 -32.64 1.11
N GLN A 337 10.04 -33.02 0.25
CA GLN A 337 11.11 -33.97 0.52
C GLN A 337 12.46 -33.33 0.21
N PHE A 338 13.48 -33.67 0.98
CA PHE A 338 14.86 -33.23 0.73
C PHE A 338 15.59 -34.28 -0.10
N GLY A 339 16.22 -33.85 -1.20
CA GLY A 339 17.12 -34.70 -1.97
C GLY A 339 18.46 -34.92 -1.26
N ASP A 340 19.29 -35.81 -1.79
CA ASP A 340 20.61 -36.15 -1.22
C ASP A 340 21.57 -34.94 -1.11
N GLY A 341 21.29 -33.84 -1.82
CA GLY A 341 22.02 -32.57 -1.77
C GLY A 341 21.42 -31.50 -0.84
N GLY A 342 20.35 -31.81 -0.08
CA GLY A 342 19.70 -30.86 0.83
C GLY A 342 18.71 -29.89 0.17
N GLU A 343 18.45 -30.03 -1.14
CA GLU A 343 17.46 -29.23 -1.86
C GLU A 343 16.04 -29.71 -1.56
N ALA A 344 15.16 -28.77 -1.18
CA ALA A 344 13.74 -29.00 -0.96
C ALA A 344 13.01 -29.17 -2.30
N SER A 345 12.36 -30.31 -2.51
CA SER A 345 11.53 -30.59 -3.69
C SER A 345 10.15 -31.10 -3.27
N LEU A 346 9.14 -30.92 -4.11
CA LEU A 346 7.82 -31.51 -3.84
C LEU A 346 7.87 -33.04 -3.81
N THR A 347 7.05 -33.66 -2.97
CA THR A 347 6.80 -35.10 -3.00
C THR A 347 6.11 -35.51 -4.30
N GLU A 348 6.28 -36.78 -4.70
CA GLU A 348 5.71 -37.28 -5.96
C GLU A 348 4.19 -37.12 -6.02
N GLY A 349 3.50 -37.38 -4.90
CA GLY A 349 2.04 -37.22 -4.82
C GLY A 349 1.55 -35.78 -5.00
N MET A 350 2.38 -34.77 -4.73
CA MET A 350 2.05 -33.37 -5.03
C MET A 350 2.23 -33.08 -6.52
N ARG A 351 3.29 -33.59 -7.14
CA ARG A 351 3.55 -33.43 -8.57
C ARG A 351 2.49 -34.13 -9.43
N GLU A 352 2.05 -35.32 -9.04
CA GLU A 352 0.96 -36.05 -9.70
C GLU A 352 -0.37 -35.26 -9.67
N LYS A 353 -0.57 -34.42 -8.66
CA LYS A 353 -1.72 -33.51 -8.55
C LYS A 353 -1.56 -32.21 -9.34
N GLY A 354 -0.42 -32.01 -10.03
CA GLY A 354 -0.11 -30.78 -10.75
C GLY A 354 0.19 -29.59 -9.83
N ILE A 355 0.60 -29.85 -8.58
CA ILE A 355 0.97 -28.78 -7.64
C ILE A 355 2.41 -28.37 -7.88
N GLU A 356 2.65 -27.06 -7.87
CA GLU A 356 3.99 -26.47 -8.00
C GLU A 356 4.40 -25.76 -6.70
N LEU A 357 5.69 -25.80 -6.39
CA LEU A 357 6.27 -25.13 -5.22
C LEU A 357 6.99 -23.87 -5.66
N SER A 358 6.45 -22.72 -5.27
CA SER A 358 7.10 -21.43 -5.45
C SER A 358 7.75 -20.99 -4.14
N THR A 359 9.06 -20.72 -4.17
CA THR A 359 9.82 -20.16 -3.04
C THR A 359 10.37 -18.79 -3.43
N ALA A 360 10.37 -17.85 -2.48
CA ALA A 360 10.95 -16.53 -2.65
C ALA A 360 11.49 -16.02 -1.31
N VAL A 361 12.66 -15.38 -1.34
CA VAL A 361 13.15 -14.62 -0.19
C VAL A 361 12.29 -13.37 -0.07
N GLN A 362 11.62 -13.22 1.06
CA GLN A 362 10.82 -12.03 1.36
C GLN A 362 11.74 -10.94 1.93
N THR A 363 11.53 -9.70 1.51
CA THR A 363 12.19 -8.53 2.10
C THR A 363 11.52 -8.14 3.42
N SER A 364 11.47 -9.09 4.35
CA SER A 364 10.87 -8.95 5.67
C SER A 364 11.86 -9.38 6.74
N ILE A 365 11.74 -8.78 7.93
CA ILE A 365 12.55 -9.13 9.09
C ILE A 365 11.63 -9.50 10.25
N PHE A 366 11.96 -10.58 10.93
CA PHE A 366 11.35 -10.95 12.20
C PHE A 366 12.33 -10.60 13.32
N TYR A 367 11.85 -9.85 14.32
CA TYR A 367 12.68 -9.42 15.44
C TYR A 367 11.90 -9.43 16.74
N THR A 368 12.63 -9.54 17.85
CA THR A 368 12.08 -9.34 19.19
C THR A 368 12.20 -7.87 19.57
N GLY A 369 11.06 -7.17 19.65
CA GLY A 369 11.02 -5.77 20.10
C GLY A 369 11.05 -5.66 21.63
N PHE A 370 11.89 -4.77 22.15
CA PHE A 370 11.89 -4.40 23.57
C PHE A 370 11.06 -3.14 23.81
N ASN A 371 10.21 -3.16 24.83
CA ASN A 371 9.50 -1.96 25.24
C ASN A 371 10.47 -0.98 25.92
N MET A 372 10.79 0.13 25.24
CA MET A 372 11.76 1.11 25.74
C MET A 372 11.29 1.89 26.98
N THR A 373 10.00 1.81 27.34
CA THR A 373 9.47 2.42 28.58
C THR A 373 9.46 1.44 29.77
N ASP A 374 9.83 0.18 29.55
CA ASP A 374 9.88 -0.81 30.62
C ASP A 374 11.04 -0.50 31.61
N PRO A 375 10.81 -0.60 32.93
CA PRO A 375 11.83 -0.23 33.92
C PRO A 375 13.02 -1.22 34.00
N VAL A 376 12.92 -2.42 33.41
CA VAL A 376 13.95 -3.46 33.46
C VAL A 376 14.73 -3.51 32.16
N VAL A 377 14.03 -3.61 31.03
CA VAL A 377 14.66 -3.76 29.71
C VAL A 377 14.70 -2.47 28.90
N GLY A 378 13.99 -1.42 29.31
CA GLY A 378 13.90 -0.14 28.59
C GLY A 378 14.98 0.88 28.98
N GLY A 379 14.94 2.04 28.31
CA GLY A 379 15.87 3.16 28.50
C GLY A 379 17.32 2.91 28.06
N ASP A 380 18.15 3.93 28.29
CA ASP A 380 19.54 4.03 27.81
C ASP A 380 20.59 3.69 28.88
N SER A 381 20.17 3.17 30.03
CA SER A 381 21.12 2.74 31.06
C SER A 381 21.98 1.59 30.56
N GLU A 382 23.25 1.55 30.99
CA GLU A 382 24.19 0.49 30.62
C GLU A 382 23.64 -0.90 30.99
N ARG A 383 23.06 -1.03 32.19
CA ARG A 383 22.43 -2.28 32.66
C ARG A 383 21.35 -2.76 31.69
N ALA A 384 20.43 -1.88 31.28
CA ALA A 384 19.34 -2.25 30.39
C ALA A 384 19.86 -2.64 29.00
N ARG A 385 20.83 -1.89 28.47
CA ARG A 385 21.48 -2.21 27.19
C ARG A 385 22.16 -3.58 27.22
N LEU A 386 22.96 -3.86 28.24
CA LEU A 386 23.65 -5.15 28.40
C LEU A 386 22.66 -6.30 28.59
N LEU A 387 21.55 -6.08 29.27
CA LEU A 387 20.48 -7.08 29.40
C LEU A 387 19.83 -7.41 28.04
N ARG A 388 19.50 -6.39 27.23
CA ARG A 388 18.96 -6.61 25.88
C ARG A 388 19.95 -7.38 24.99
N GLN A 389 21.24 -7.06 25.07
CA GLN A 389 22.31 -7.79 24.36
C GLN A 389 22.42 -9.24 24.84
N ALA A 390 22.38 -9.49 26.16
CA ALA A 390 22.43 -10.83 26.71
C ALA A 390 21.25 -11.70 26.23
N ILE A 391 20.04 -11.13 26.17
CA ILE A 391 18.84 -11.81 25.65
C ILE A 391 19.00 -12.13 24.14
N ALA A 392 19.52 -11.18 23.36
CA ALA A 392 19.75 -11.39 21.93
C ALA A 392 20.79 -12.50 21.66
N ILE A 393 21.87 -12.55 22.44
CA ILE A 393 22.92 -13.59 22.32
C ILE A 393 22.41 -14.95 22.81
N ALA A 394 21.58 -14.98 23.86
CA ALA A 394 21.07 -16.23 24.43
C ALA A 394 20.04 -16.94 23.55
N THR A 395 19.51 -16.26 22.53
CA THR A 395 18.51 -16.82 21.62
C THR A 395 19.21 -17.35 20.36
N ASP A 396 19.24 -18.68 20.21
CA ASP A 396 19.77 -19.31 19.00
C ASP A 396 18.72 -19.27 17.87
N PHE A 397 18.82 -18.24 17.02
CA PHE A 397 17.92 -18.10 15.88
C PHE A 397 18.23 -19.07 14.74
N GLU A 398 19.47 -19.56 14.62
CA GLU A 398 19.84 -20.55 13.59
C GLU A 398 19.17 -21.90 13.92
N GLU A 399 19.27 -22.35 15.17
CA GLU A 399 18.58 -23.53 15.65
C GLU A 399 17.05 -23.37 15.56
N PHE A 400 16.53 -22.20 15.94
CA PHE A 400 15.10 -21.92 15.81
C PHE A 400 14.60 -22.04 14.36
N ILE A 401 15.34 -21.47 13.40
CA ILE A 401 15.00 -21.54 11.98
C ILE A 401 15.10 -22.99 11.48
N SER A 402 16.17 -23.70 11.83
CA SER A 402 16.37 -25.09 11.43
C SER A 402 15.23 -26.00 11.91
N ILE A 403 14.90 -25.95 13.22
CA ILE A 403 13.95 -26.87 13.85
C ILE A 403 12.49 -26.44 13.65
N PHE A 404 12.16 -25.17 13.91
CA PHE A 404 10.76 -24.71 13.96
C PHE A 404 10.28 -24.04 12.67
N ARG A 405 11.20 -23.67 11.77
CA ARG A 405 10.88 -23.15 10.44
C ARG A 405 11.24 -24.12 9.32
N ASN A 406 11.80 -25.29 9.62
CA ASN A 406 12.28 -26.27 8.64
C ASN A 406 13.27 -25.63 7.65
N GLY A 407 14.20 -24.81 8.17
CA GLY A 407 15.20 -24.10 7.36
C GLY A 407 14.65 -22.91 6.54
N ARG A 408 13.37 -22.54 6.69
CA ARG A 408 12.75 -21.44 5.94
C ARG A 408 13.01 -20.08 6.57
N GLY A 409 14.23 -19.58 6.42
CA GLY A 409 14.63 -18.25 6.84
C GLY A 409 16.15 -18.10 6.92
N GLU A 410 16.61 -16.87 7.08
CA GLU A 410 18.01 -16.53 7.32
C GLU A 410 18.12 -15.79 8.65
N ALA A 411 19.15 -16.09 9.44
CA ALA A 411 19.37 -15.43 10.72
C ALA A 411 19.73 -13.95 10.48
N ALA A 412 18.90 -13.05 10.99
CA ALA A 412 19.09 -11.62 10.80
C ALA A 412 20.31 -11.11 11.56
N GLN A 413 21.25 -10.49 10.84
CA GLN A 413 22.45 -9.87 11.41
C GLN A 413 22.30 -8.35 11.59
N GLY A 414 21.19 -7.78 11.13
CA GLY A 414 20.91 -6.36 11.19
C GLY A 414 19.45 -6.06 10.83
N PRO A 415 19.04 -4.79 10.88
CA PRO A 415 17.65 -4.38 10.63
C PRO A 415 17.26 -4.41 9.15
N LEU A 416 18.23 -4.47 8.23
CA LEU A 416 18.01 -4.53 6.80
C LEU A 416 18.13 -5.98 6.31
N PRO A 417 17.11 -6.54 5.65
CA PRO A 417 17.21 -7.88 5.07
C PRO A 417 18.11 -7.87 3.82
N PRO A 418 18.70 -9.03 3.45
CA PRO A 418 19.46 -9.18 2.21
C PRO A 418 18.66 -8.77 0.98
N GLY A 419 19.35 -8.23 -0.03
CA GLY A 419 18.73 -7.79 -1.29
C GLY A 419 18.11 -6.39 -1.26
N ILE A 420 18.08 -5.72 -0.10
CA ILE A 420 17.72 -4.29 0.01
C ILE A 420 18.97 -3.41 -0.15
N PHE A 421 18.84 -2.32 -0.91
CA PHE A 421 19.91 -1.34 -1.06
C PHE A 421 20.35 -0.79 0.30
N GLY A 422 21.66 -0.81 0.58
CA GLY A 422 22.23 -0.43 1.86
C GLY A 422 22.53 -1.59 2.79
N TYR A 423 22.04 -2.81 2.50
CA TYR A 423 22.48 -4.02 3.18
C TYR A 423 23.98 -4.26 2.97
N ARG A 424 24.67 -4.73 4.01
CA ARG A 424 26.08 -5.10 4.00
C ARG A 424 26.25 -6.44 4.69
N ASP A 425 27.05 -7.31 4.10
CA ASP A 425 27.37 -8.61 4.67
C ASP A 425 28.44 -8.53 5.77
N GLY A 426 28.38 -9.49 6.69
CA GLY A 426 29.41 -9.71 7.72
C GLY A 426 29.55 -8.57 8.73
N GLU A 427 30.77 -8.39 9.26
CA GLU A 427 31.09 -7.38 10.28
C GLU A 427 30.77 -5.95 9.83
N ALA A 428 30.78 -5.66 8.53
CA ALA A 428 30.48 -4.33 8.00
C ALA A 428 28.99 -3.96 8.06
N GLY A 429 28.10 -4.93 8.31
CA GLY A 429 26.65 -4.75 8.43
C GLY A 429 26.12 -4.83 9.87
N ILE A 430 26.97 -5.18 10.85
CA ILE A 430 26.69 -5.20 12.29
C ILE A 430 27.12 -3.86 12.89
#